data_AF-A0A9D8QJC1-F1
#
_entry.id   AF-A0A9D8QJC1-F1
#
_cell.length_a   1.000
_cell.length_b   1.000
_cell.length_c   1.000
_cell.angle_alpha   90.00
_cell.angle_beta   90.00
_cell.angle_gamma   90.00
#
_symmetry.space_group_name_H-M   'P 1'
#
loop_
_entity.id
_entity.type
_entity.pdbx_description
1 polymer ?
#
loop_
_entity_poly.entity_id
_entity_poly.type
_entity_poly.pdbx_seq_one_letter_code
_entity_poly.pdbx_strand_id
1 'polypeptide(L)'
;MAWLQRNHYLKVLIIVSLIIIAYIFITDEGELTFEQITIKEGDTLWTLADRYKGNLTKEDWIRMVAVENNLDGEHIIAGETLMIPVPKDAIYIAINEEDEIQSVKVASKR
;
A
#
# COMPACT_ATOMS: atom_id res chain seq x y z
N MET A 1 -39.84 8.86 22.52
CA MET A 1 -39.34 10.25 22.51
C MET A 1 -39.52 10.84 21.11
N ALA A 2 -40.60 11.60 20.89
CA ALA A 2 -41.04 12.04 19.54
C ALA A 2 -40.30 13.30 19.02
N TRP A 3 -39.08 13.56 19.48
CA TRP A 3 -38.29 14.72 19.06
C TRP A 3 -37.62 14.51 17.69
N LEU A 4 -37.39 13.25 17.29
CA LEU A 4 -36.74 12.89 16.02
C LEU A 4 -37.63 13.07 14.78
N GLN A 5 -38.95 13.24 14.95
CA GLN A 5 -39.90 13.20 13.83
C GLN A 5 -40.16 14.55 13.17
N ARG A 6 -39.88 15.69 13.83
CA ARG A 6 -40.20 17.04 13.31
C ARG A 6 -39.08 17.66 12.47
N ASN A 7 -37.84 17.21 12.66
CA ASN A 7 -36.68 17.79 11.97
C ASN A 7 -36.32 16.96 10.73
N HIS A 8 -36.98 17.25 9.62
CA HIS A 8 -36.68 16.64 8.32
C HIS A 8 -35.19 16.81 7.94
N TYR A 9 -34.60 17.95 8.30
CA TYR A 9 -33.17 18.23 8.15
C TYR A 9 -32.26 17.21 8.86
N LEU A 10 -32.64 16.76 10.06
CA LEU A 10 -31.85 15.78 10.82
C LEU A 10 -31.82 14.43 10.09
N LYS A 11 -32.94 14.03 9.49
CA LYS A 11 -33.03 12.78 8.71
C LYS A 11 -32.20 12.84 7.44
N VAL A 12 -32.27 13.97 6.72
CA VAL A 12 -31.45 14.20 5.52
C VAL A 12 -29.96 14.19 5.89
N LEU A 13 -29.56 14.82 6.99
CA LEU A 13 -28.17 14.85 7.45
C LEU A 13 -27.66 13.44 7.79
N ILE A 14 -28.46 12.61 8.46
CA ILE A 14 -28.11 11.22 8.76
C ILE A 14 -27.94 10.41 7.46
N ILE A 15 -28.84 10.58 6.47
CA ILE A 15 -28.74 9.86 5.20
C ILE A 15 -27.48 10.28 4.42
N VAL A 16 -27.19 11.59 4.34
CA VAL A 16 -25.98 12.09 3.68
C VAL A 16 -24.72 11.59 4.39
N SER A 17 -24.70 11.59 5.73
CA SER A 17 -23.59 11.03 6.49
C SER A 17 -23.38 9.54 6.22
N LEU A 18 -24.45 8.75 6.10
CA LEU A 18 -24.35 7.33 5.77
C LEU A 18 -23.85 7.10 4.34
N ILE A 19 -24.26 7.96 3.39
CA ILE A 19 -23.77 7.91 2.01
C ILE A 19 -22.27 8.23 1.96
N ILE A 20 -21.81 9.24 2.71
CA ILE A 20 -20.38 9.60 2.79
C ILE A 20 -19.56 8.45 3.39
N ILE A 21 -20.04 7.85 4.48
CA ILE A 21 -19.36 6.72 5.11
C ILE A 21 -19.31 5.53 4.15
N ALA A 22 -20.43 5.18 3.50
CA ALA A 22 -20.47 4.10 2.52
C ALA A 22 -19.55 4.37 1.32
N TYR A 23 -19.45 5.63 0.89
CA TYR A 23 -18.53 6.03 -0.17
C TYR A 23 -17.07 5.79 0.25
N ILE A 24 -16.69 6.17 1.47
CA ILE A 24 -15.34 5.91 2.02
C ILE A 24 -15.03 4.40 2.06
N PHE A 25 -16.00 3.56 2.47
CA PHE A 25 -15.81 2.10 2.47
C PHE A 25 -15.68 1.50 1.06
N ILE A 26 -16.34 2.08 0.07
CA ILE A 26 -16.27 1.60 -1.33
C ILE A 26 -14.99 2.09 -2.01
N THR A 27 -14.45 3.23 -1.59
CA THR A 27 -13.21 3.83 -2.11
C THR A 27 -11.97 3.40 -1.31
N ASP A 28 -11.99 2.21 -0.71
CA ASP A 28 -10.75 1.57 -0.24
C ASP A 28 -9.97 1.07 -1.46
N GLU A 29 -9.38 2.03 -2.17
CA GLU A 29 -8.52 1.82 -3.32
C GLU A 29 -7.20 1.30 -2.76
N GLY A 30 -7.01 -0.02 -2.86
CA GLY A 30 -5.91 -0.77 -2.25
C GLY A 30 -4.65 0.06 -2.08
N GLU A 31 -4.36 0.40 -0.81
CA GLU A 31 -3.32 1.35 -0.49
C GLU A 31 -1.96 0.84 -0.97
N LEU A 32 -1.43 1.50 -2.00
CA LEU A 32 -0.05 1.33 -2.42
C LEU A 32 0.84 2.05 -1.43
N THR A 33 1.81 1.35 -0.87
CA THR A 33 2.82 1.92 0.01
C THR A 33 4.12 2.08 -0.76
N PHE A 34 4.88 3.14 -0.49
CA PHE A 34 6.19 3.33 -1.12
C PHE A 34 7.30 2.78 -0.24
N GLU A 35 8.17 1.96 -0.84
CA GLU A 35 9.34 1.39 -0.19
C GLU A 35 10.60 1.82 -0.94
N GLN A 36 11.70 2.03 -0.21
CA GLN A 36 12.98 2.40 -0.81
C GLN A 36 13.85 1.16 -1.03
N ILE A 37 14.24 0.93 -2.29
CA ILE A 37 15.14 -0.17 -2.66
C ILE A 37 16.44 0.35 -3.28
N THR A 38 17.55 -0.34 -3.07
CA THR A 38 18.82 -0.05 -3.77
C THR A 38 18.91 -0.86 -5.06
N ILE A 39 19.13 -0.18 -6.17
CA ILE A 39 19.25 -0.80 -7.50
C ILE A 39 20.58 -1.54 -7.60
N LYS A 40 20.56 -2.80 -8.05
CA LYS A 40 21.78 -3.58 -8.32
C LYS A 40 22.13 -3.55 -9.80
N GLU A 41 23.39 -3.82 -10.12
CA GLU A 41 23.83 -3.93 -11.52
C GLU A 41 23.04 -5.03 -12.25
N GLY A 42 22.45 -4.66 -13.40
CA GLY A 42 21.61 -5.54 -14.22
C GLY A 42 20.12 -5.50 -13.88
N ASP A 43 19.71 -4.80 -12.82
CA ASP A 43 18.29 -4.52 -12.59
C ASP A 43 17.79 -3.51 -13.62
N THR A 44 16.57 -3.75 -14.10
CA THR A 44 15.80 -2.83 -14.96
C THR A 44 14.45 -2.54 -14.31
N LEU A 45 13.85 -1.39 -14.61
CA LEU A 45 12.48 -1.08 -14.16
C LEU A 45 11.51 -2.20 -14.53
N TRP A 46 11.70 -2.85 -15.68
CA TRP A 46 10.89 -3.99 -16.11
C TRP A 46 11.02 -5.20 -15.18
N THR A 47 12.25 -5.61 -14.86
CA THR A 47 12.50 -6.73 -13.93
C THR A 47 12.07 -6.40 -12.50
N LEU A 48 12.13 -5.13 -12.10
CA LEU A 48 11.62 -4.69 -10.80
C LEU A 48 10.09 -4.70 -10.79
N ALA A 49 9.43 -4.24 -11.85
CA ALA A 49 7.98 -4.33 -11.99
C ALA A 49 7.51 -5.79 -11.90
N ASP A 50 8.20 -6.73 -12.55
CA ASP A 50 7.83 -8.15 -12.45
C ASP A 50 7.92 -8.71 -11.02
N ARG A 51 8.80 -8.15 -10.17
CA ARG A 51 8.92 -8.54 -8.75
C ARG A 51 7.92 -7.81 -7.84
N TYR A 52 7.64 -6.53 -8.10
CA TYR A 52 6.98 -5.64 -7.14
C TYR A 52 5.61 -5.10 -7.59
N LYS A 53 5.17 -5.29 -8.84
CA LYS A 53 3.92 -4.71 -9.35
C LYS A 53 2.65 -5.14 -8.61
N GLY A 54 2.66 -6.31 -7.98
CA GLY A 54 1.46 -6.93 -7.43
C GLY A 54 0.30 -7.00 -8.44
N ASN A 55 -0.81 -6.34 -8.10
CA ASN A 55 -2.02 -6.26 -8.92
C ASN A 55 -1.96 -5.22 -10.05
N LEU A 56 -0.93 -4.36 -10.10
CA LEU A 56 -0.77 -3.37 -11.15
C LEU A 56 -0.27 -4.00 -12.46
N THR A 57 -0.55 -3.32 -13.57
CA THR A 57 0.11 -3.62 -14.84
C THR A 57 1.58 -3.16 -14.77
N LYS A 58 2.45 -3.80 -15.56
CA LYS A 58 3.87 -3.40 -15.59
C LYS A 58 4.05 -1.94 -16.00
N GLU A 59 3.31 -1.50 -17.02
CA GLU A 59 3.39 -0.14 -17.53
C GLU A 59 2.96 0.89 -16.49
N ASP A 60 1.85 0.65 -15.78
CA ASP A 60 1.36 1.57 -14.75
C ASP A 60 2.31 1.63 -13.55
N TRP A 61 2.90 0.49 -13.17
CA TRP A 61 3.92 0.45 -12.13
C TRP A 61 5.16 1.24 -12.52
N ILE A 62 5.68 1.03 -13.74
CA ILE A 62 6.87 1.75 -14.24
C ILE A 62 6.61 3.25 -14.29
N ARG A 63 5.44 3.68 -14.77
CA ARG A 63 5.05 5.10 -14.79
C ARG A 63 5.01 5.69 -13.38
N MET A 64 4.41 5.01 -12.41
CA MET A 64 4.37 5.49 -11.02
C MET A 64 5.77 5.64 -10.44
N VAL A 65 6.63 4.65 -10.63
CA VAL A 65 8.03 4.72 -10.17
C VAL A 65 8.79 5.87 -10.83
N ALA A 66 8.62 6.06 -12.14
CA ALA A 66 9.28 7.12 -12.87
C ALA A 66 8.83 8.52 -12.39
N VAL A 67 7.53 8.70 -12.12
CA VAL A 67 6.98 9.95 -11.59
C VAL A 67 7.48 10.23 -10.18
N GLU A 68 7.45 9.23 -9.29
CA GLU A 68 7.84 9.39 -7.89
C GLU A 68 9.35 9.70 -7.74
N ASN A 69 10.18 9.13 -8.61
CA ASN A 69 11.64 9.31 -8.56
C ASN A 69 12.17 10.32 -9.57
N ASN A 70 11.29 11.07 -10.24
CA ASN A 70 11.66 12.07 -11.24
C ASN A 70 12.61 11.52 -12.33
N LEU A 71 12.40 10.28 -12.75
CA LEU A 71 13.24 9.64 -13.77
C LEU A 71 12.89 10.17 -15.15
N ASP A 72 13.89 10.64 -15.90
CA ASP A 72 13.78 11.01 -17.31
C ASP A 72 13.76 9.74 -18.20
N GLY A 73 12.75 8.89 -18.01
CA GLY A 73 12.51 7.67 -18.77
C GLY A 73 12.76 6.37 -18.00
N GLU A 74 13.12 5.31 -18.72
CA GLU A 74 13.32 3.96 -18.14
C GLU A 74 14.76 3.70 -17.63
N HIS A 75 15.60 4.74 -17.62
CA HIS A 75 17.00 4.60 -17.23
C HIS A 75 17.17 4.73 -15.72
N ILE A 76 17.75 3.70 -15.11
CA ILE A 76 18.06 3.66 -13.68
C ILE A 76 19.54 3.34 -13.49
N ILE A 77 20.16 3.94 -12.48
CA ILE A 77 21.59 3.81 -12.23
C ILE A 77 21.81 2.84 -11.07
N ALA A 78 22.71 1.87 -11.28
CA ALA A 78 23.07 0.93 -10.22
C ALA A 78 23.73 1.67 -9.03
N GLY A 79 23.33 1.28 -7.82
CA GLY A 79 23.78 1.93 -6.58
C GLY A 79 22.88 3.07 -6.10
N GLU A 80 21.95 3.54 -6.91
CA GLU A 80 20.95 4.53 -6.47
C GLU A 80 19.80 3.86 -5.70
N THR A 81 19.18 4.65 -4.83
CA THR A 81 17.96 4.26 -4.11
C THR A 81 16.74 4.76 -4.86
N LEU A 82 15.77 3.87 -5.08
CA LEU A 82 14.55 4.13 -5.81
C LEU A 82 13.34 3.87 -4.90
N MET A 83 12.39 4.81 -4.85
CA MET A 83 11.09 4.60 -4.23
C MET A 83 10.18 3.80 -5.16
N ILE A 84 9.73 2.64 -4.73
CA ILE A 84 8.85 1.79 -5.50
C ILE A 84 7.50 1.62 -4.80
N PRO A 85 6.37 1.65 -5.52
CA PRO A 85 5.08 1.31 -4.97
C PRO A 85 5.02 -0.21 -4.81
N VAL A 86 4.78 -0.66 -3.59
CA VAL A 86 4.54 -2.06 -3.25
C VAL A 86 3.12 -2.21 -2.68
N PRO A 87 2.42 -3.33 -2.99
CA PRO A 87 1.12 -3.61 -2.40
C PRO A 87 1.29 -3.82 -0.89
N LYS A 88 0.43 -3.21 -0.07
CA LYS A 88 0.41 -3.41 1.39
C LYS A 88 0.35 -4.89 1.78
N ASP A 89 -0.36 -5.70 1.01
CA ASP A 89 -0.47 -7.15 1.17
C ASP A 89 0.89 -7.88 1.14
N ALA A 90 1.84 -7.39 0.34
CA ALA A 90 3.18 -7.95 0.27
C ALA A 90 4.02 -7.54 1.49
N ILE A 91 3.80 -6.34 2.01
CA ILE A 91 4.49 -5.84 3.21
C ILE A 91 4.08 -6.64 4.45
N TYR A 92 2.80 -6.97 4.65
CA TYR A 92 2.38 -7.76 5.82
C TYR A 92 3.05 -9.13 5.90
N ILE A 93 3.41 -9.75 4.78
CA ILE A 93 4.12 -11.05 4.77
C ILE A 93 5.55 -10.89 5.29
N ALA A 94 6.26 -9.82 4.88
CA ALA A 94 7.64 -9.56 5.30
C ALA A 94 7.73 -9.15 6.79
N ILE A 95 6.78 -8.35 7.28
CA ILE A 95 6.78 -7.92 8.70
C ILE A 95 6.43 -9.09 9.63
N ASN A 96 5.52 -9.98 9.20
CA ASN A 96 5.13 -11.14 10.02
C ASN A 96 6.24 -12.21 10.13
N GLU A 97 7.22 -12.23 9.22
CA GLU A 97 8.38 -13.15 9.28
C GLU A 97 9.44 -12.70 10.31
N GLU A 98 9.56 -11.40 10.61
CA GLU A 98 10.51 -10.90 11.61
C GLU A 98 10.02 -11.06 13.06
N ASP A 99 8.71 -11.20 13.28
CA ASP A 99 8.11 -11.36 14.62
C ASP A 99 8.18 -12.80 15.19
N GLU A 100 8.57 -13.82 14.40
CA GLU A 100 8.65 -15.21 14.89
C GLU A 100 9.99 -15.56 15.59
N ILE A 101 11.00 -14.67 15.53
CA ILE A 101 12.34 -14.95 16.09
C ILE A 101 12.54 -14.45 17.52
N GLN A 102 11.52 -14.43 18.40
CA GLN A 102 11.74 -14.41 19.86
C GLN A 102 10.69 -15.20 20.66
N SER A 103 10.42 -16.46 20.29
CA SER A 103 9.74 -17.37 21.23
C SER A 103 10.25 -18.81 21.20
N VAL A 104 11.56 -19.03 21.11
CA VAL A 104 12.13 -20.29 21.62
C VAL A 104 12.33 -20.13 23.12
N LYS A 105 11.24 -20.34 23.88
CA LYS A 105 11.26 -20.49 25.33
C LYS A 105 12.13 -21.69 25.67
N VAL A 106 13.37 -21.42 26.05
CA VAL A 106 14.31 -22.38 26.63
C VAL A 106 13.60 -23.29 27.63
N ALA A 107 13.69 -24.60 27.38
CA ALA A 107 13.25 -25.63 28.29
C ALA A 107 14.02 -25.49 29.62
N SER A 108 13.43 -24.83 30.62
CA SER A 108 13.91 -24.93 31.99
C SER A 108 13.32 -26.20 32.60
N LYS A 109 14.01 -27.31 32.36
CA LYS A 109 13.84 -28.55 33.11
C LYS A 109 14.75 -28.47 34.34
N ARG A 110 14.19 -28.20 35.51
CA ARG A 110 14.67 -28.76 36.77
C ARG A 110 13.59 -28.69 37.84
#